data_AF-A0A7C4JHX5-F1
#
_entry.id   AF-A0A7C4JHX5-F1
#
_cell.length_a   1.000
_cell.length_b   1.000
_cell.length_c   1.000
_cell.angle_alpha   90.00
_cell.angle_beta   90.00
_cell.angle_gamma   90.00
#
_symmetry.space_group_name_H-M   'P 1'
#
loop_
_entity.id
_entity.type
_entity.pdbx_description
1 polymer ?
#
loop_
_entity_poly.entity_id
_entity_poly.type
_entity_poly.pdbx_seq_one_letter_code
_entity_poly.pdbx_strand_id
1 'polypeptide(L)'
;MQSVRVDVEQLQRFVADVFFKLGVPAPDARICADVLLAADLRGIESHGVSRLMLYVNRIRNGTLSPVTRLQVVREGPTTAVLDAQNGLGMVAGYRAMELAIRKARAYGLGAVVVRNSSHYGIAGYYALMAAKEGMIGMSFTNARPSVAPTFGVEPMLGTNPIAFACPTDEPFPFCFDAATSVSQRGKLEVLARLGKPAPEGWVIDREGRPATDSRAILAGLPKDLYAFLPLGGVGEELGGHKGYGLATMVELLCSALSGGPFLKDLSDQDAEGRPKPSRLGHFFLALDVQRFLPLEDF
;
A
#
# COMPACT_ATOMS: atom_id res chain seq x y z
N MET A 1 29.42 -4.84 -0.99
CA MET A 1 28.39 -5.91 -1.00
C MET A 1 28.35 -6.44 -2.42
N GLN A 2 28.56 -7.74 -2.63
CA GLN A 2 28.43 -8.36 -3.96
C GLN A 2 26.94 -8.43 -4.32
N SER A 3 26.57 -7.98 -5.52
CA SER A 3 25.22 -8.18 -6.07
C SER A 3 25.23 -9.33 -7.07
N VAL A 4 24.13 -10.08 -7.12
CA VAL A 4 23.91 -11.16 -8.09
C VAL A 4 22.68 -10.78 -8.92
N ARG A 5 22.77 -10.93 -10.25
CA ARG A 5 21.62 -10.78 -11.14
C ARG A 5 20.86 -12.08 -11.19
N VAL A 6 19.54 -12.01 -11.02
CA VAL A 6 18.63 -13.14 -11.10
C VAL A 6 17.66 -12.88 -12.24
N ASP A 7 17.37 -13.90 -13.04
CA ASP A 7 16.40 -13.81 -14.12
C ASP A 7 14.98 -13.53 -13.58
N VAL A 8 14.23 -12.70 -14.28
CA VAL A 8 12.91 -12.22 -13.84
C VAL A 8 11.91 -13.37 -13.81
N GLU A 9 11.87 -14.21 -14.84
CA GLU A 9 10.94 -15.33 -14.89
C GLU A 9 11.27 -16.38 -13.82
N GLN A 10 12.56 -16.66 -13.62
CA GLN A 10 13.01 -17.57 -12.58
C GLN A 10 12.59 -17.06 -11.19
N LEU A 11 12.77 -15.76 -10.94
CA LEU A 11 12.37 -15.13 -9.68
C LEU A 11 10.86 -15.17 -9.49
N GLN A 12 10.08 -14.92 -10.54
CA GLN A 12 8.62 -14.97 -10.52
C GLN A 12 8.12 -16.37 -10.13
N ARG A 13 8.66 -17.40 -10.77
CA ARG A 13 8.33 -18.80 -10.49
C ARG A 13 8.67 -19.16 -9.05
N PHE A 14 9.85 -18.78 -8.57
CA PHE A 14 10.25 -18.99 -7.18
C PHE A 14 9.28 -18.35 -6.19
N VAL A 15 8.91 -17.08 -6.39
CA VAL A 15 7.99 -16.37 -5.50
C VAL A 15 6.60 -17.02 -5.51
N ALA A 16 6.08 -17.37 -6.69
CA ALA A 16 4.79 -18.07 -6.81
C ALA A 16 4.82 -19.43 -6.12
N ASP A 17 5.90 -20.21 -6.29
CA ASP A 17 6.08 -21.52 -5.63
C ASP A 17 6.12 -21.38 -4.11
N VAL A 18 6.78 -20.35 -3.57
CA VAL A 18 6.79 -20.07 -2.13
C VAL A 18 5.38 -19.82 -1.61
N PHE A 19 4.60 -18.96 -2.25
CA PHE A 19 3.21 -18.70 -1.85
C PHE A 19 2.35 -19.97 -1.96
N PHE A 20 2.48 -20.72 -3.05
CA PHE A 20 1.76 -21.98 -3.23
C PHE A 20 2.08 -22.98 -2.11
N LYS A 21 3.35 -23.13 -1.73
CA LYS A 21 3.77 -23.98 -0.60
C LYS A 21 3.28 -23.49 0.76
N LEU A 22 2.91 -22.23 0.89
CA LEU A 22 2.26 -21.66 2.08
C LEU A 22 0.74 -21.87 2.10
N GLY A 23 0.18 -22.58 1.11
CA GLY A 23 -1.25 -22.87 1.01
C GLY A 23 -2.06 -21.81 0.25
N VAL A 24 -1.40 -20.88 -0.43
CA VAL A 24 -2.08 -19.91 -1.31
C VAL A 24 -2.51 -20.62 -2.60
N PRO A 25 -3.75 -20.46 -3.08
CA PRO A 25 -4.20 -21.04 -4.34
C PRO A 25 -3.29 -20.62 -5.51
N ALA A 26 -3.04 -21.51 -6.47
CA ALA A 26 -2.08 -21.25 -7.55
C ALA A 26 -2.35 -19.95 -8.36
N PRO A 27 -3.61 -19.59 -8.71
CA PRO A 27 -3.88 -18.30 -9.36
C PRO A 27 -3.53 -17.10 -8.48
N ASP A 28 -3.79 -17.20 -7.18
CA ASP A 28 -3.52 -16.14 -6.20
C ASP A 28 -2.02 -16.01 -5.92
N ALA A 29 -1.28 -17.12 -5.91
CA ALA A 29 0.16 -17.13 -5.78
C ALA A 29 0.85 -16.41 -6.96
N ARG A 30 0.31 -16.54 -8.17
CA ARG A 30 0.78 -15.79 -9.35
C ARG A 30 0.53 -14.29 -9.20
N ILE A 31 -0.68 -13.89 -8.78
CA ILE A 31 -0.97 -12.47 -8.49
C ILE A 31 0.03 -11.89 -7.48
N CYS A 32 0.30 -12.62 -6.39
CA CYS A 32 1.27 -12.19 -5.39
C CYS A 32 2.69 -12.05 -5.97
N ALA A 33 3.14 -13.00 -6.78
CA ALA A 33 4.43 -12.93 -7.44
C ALA A 33 4.52 -11.73 -8.39
N ASP A 34 3.49 -11.51 -9.20
CA ASP A 34 3.41 -10.43 -10.18
C ASP A 34 3.48 -9.06 -9.50
N VAL A 35 2.76 -8.86 -8.40
CA VAL A 35 2.77 -7.59 -7.65
C VAL A 35 4.15 -7.31 -7.04
N LEU A 36 4.80 -8.31 -6.44
CA LEU A 36 6.14 -8.13 -5.88
C LEU A 36 7.18 -7.86 -6.96
N LEU A 37 7.14 -8.59 -8.08
CA LEU A 37 8.08 -8.36 -9.18
C LEU A 37 7.84 -7.04 -9.87
N ALA A 38 6.59 -6.58 -9.99
CA ALA A 38 6.29 -5.27 -10.54
C ALA A 38 6.97 -4.14 -9.74
N ALA A 39 7.10 -4.30 -8.42
CA ALA A 39 7.85 -3.35 -7.60
C ALA A 39 9.36 -3.39 -7.91
N ASP A 40 9.97 -4.57 -8.00
CA ASP A 40 11.40 -4.70 -8.32
C ASP A 40 11.72 -4.17 -9.73
N LEU A 41 10.90 -4.51 -10.73
CA LEU A 41 11.06 -4.06 -12.12
C LEU A 41 10.92 -2.53 -12.27
N ARG A 42 10.21 -1.88 -11.36
CA ARG A 42 10.04 -0.42 -11.32
C ARG A 42 11.07 0.27 -10.42
N GLY A 43 12.02 -0.47 -9.84
CA GLY A 43 13.04 0.06 -8.93
C GLY A 43 12.51 0.45 -7.55
N ILE A 44 11.33 -0.04 -7.15
CA ILE A 44 10.72 0.21 -5.83
C ILE A 44 11.18 -0.89 -4.86
N GLU A 45 12.49 -0.89 -4.56
CA GLU A 45 13.19 -1.97 -3.81
C GLU A 45 12.59 -2.29 -2.43
N SER A 46 11.89 -1.33 -1.83
CA SER A 46 11.26 -1.48 -0.52
C SER A 46 10.00 -2.35 -0.50
N HIS A 47 9.43 -2.69 -1.67
CA HIS A 47 8.14 -3.36 -1.80
C HIS A 47 8.15 -4.60 -2.71
N GLY A 48 9.28 -4.94 -3.33
CA GLY A 48 9.39 -6.15 -4.15
C GLY A 48 9.69 -7.42 -3.36
N VAL A 49 10.45 -8.34 -3.95
CA VAL A 49 10.73 -9.68 -3.36
C VAL A 49 11.43 -9.58 -2.00
N SER A 50 12.08 -8.47 -1.70
CA SER A 50 12.60 -8.15 -0.37
C SER A 50 11.54 -8.23 0.76
N ARG A 51 10.24 -8.10 0.42
CA ARG A 51 9.10 -8.25 1.33
C ARG A 51 8.53 -9.66 1.41
N LEU A 52 8.99 -10.63 0.61
CA LEU A 52 8.43 -12.00 0.63
C LEU A 52 8.40 -12.60 2.04
N MET A 53 9.45 -12.39 2.83
CA MET A 53 9.53 -12.87 4.21
C MET A 53 8.47 -12.27 5.14
N LEU A 54 7.99 -11.05 4.88
CA LEU A 54 6.87 -10.47 5.63
C LEU A 54 5.63 -11.35 5.49
N TYR A 55 5.31 -11.74 4.26
CA TYR A 55 4.14 -12.58 3.97
C TYR A 55 4.30 -14.00 4.50
N VAL A 56 5.48 -14.60 4.30
CA VAL A 56 5.82 -15.93 4.86
C VAL A 56 5.57 -15.96 6.37
N ASN A 57 6.11 -14.97 7.10
CA ASN A 57 5.99 -14.91 8.56
C ASN A 57 4.55 -14.69 9.01
N ARG A 58 3.81 -13.80 8.33
CA ARG A 58 2.40 -13.52 8.67
C ARG A 58 1.46 -14.68 8.39
N ILE A 59 1.71 -15.47 7.34
CA ILE A 59 0.94 -16.70 7.10
C ILE A 59 1.27 -17.74 8.17
N ARG A 60 2.56 -17.97 8.44
CA ARG A 60 3.00 -18.98 9.42
C ARG A 60 2.52 -18.71 10.85
N ASN A 61 2.47 -17.44 11.26
CA ASN A 61 2.01 -17.07 12.59
C ASN A 61 0.48 -16.86 12.68
N GLY A 62 -0.26 -17.13 11.61
CA GLY A 62 -1.73 -17.05 11.58
C GLY A 62 -2.31 -15.63 11.51
N THR A 63 -1.48 -14.60 11.37
CA THR A 63 -1.97 -13.20 11.24
C THR A 63 -2.42 -12.85 9.82
N LEU A 64 -2.21 -13.74 8.84
CA LEU A 64 -2.63 -13.58 7.45
C LEU A 64 -3.18 -14.90 6.90
N SER A 65 -4.39 -14.88 6.33
CA SER A 65 -4.97 -16.06 5.69
C SER A 65 -4.29 -16.32 4.33
N PRO A 66 -3.82 -17.55 4.06
CA PRO A 66 -3.27 -17.89 2.74
C PRO A 66 -4.36 -17.96 1.66
N VAL A 67 -5.62 -18.18 2.03
CA VAL A 67 -6.74 -18.22 1.09
C VAL A 67 -7.56 -16.92 1.22
N THR A 68 -7.59 -16.13 0.15
CA THR A 68 -8.31 -14.86 0.12
C THR A 68 -9.76 -15.07 -0.31
N ARG A 69 -10.67 -15.06 0.66
CA ARG A 69 -12.12 -15.23 0.45
C ARG A 69 -12.80 -13.86 0.47
N LEU A 70 -13.00 -13.28 -0.71
CA LEU A 70 -13.71 -12.01 -0.83
C LEU A 70 -15.21 -12.23 -0.65
N GLN A 71 -15.80 -11.52 0.30
CA GLN A 71 -17.24 -11.44 0.49
C GLN A 71 -17.75 -10.08 0.00
N VAL A 72 -18.78 -10.08 -0.85
CA VAL A 72 -19.49 -8.86 -1.20
C VAL A 72 -20.39 -8.48 -0.04
N VAL A 73 -20.10 -7.33 0.59
CA VAL A 73 -20.90 -6.77 1.69
C VAL A 73 -22.04 -5.92 1.14
N ARG A 74 -21.75 -5.15 0.09
CA ARG A 74 -22.71 -4.30 -0.61
C ARG A 74 -22.26 -4.11 -2.04
N GLU A 75 -23.21 -4.11 -2.97
CA GLU A 75 -22.92 -3.87 -4.39
C GLU A 75 -24.01 -3.03 -5.03
N GLY A 76 -23.59 -2.04 -5.82
CA GLY A 76 -24.44 -1.26 -6.70
C GLY A 76 -23.87 -1.23 -8.12
N PRO A 77 -24.49 -0.48 -9.04
CA PRO A 77 -24.04 -0.42 -10.44
C PRO A 77 -22.58 0.03 -10.57
N THR A 78 -22.22 1.12 -9.88
CA THR A 78 -20.88 1.75 -9.95
C THR A 78 -20.05 1.58 -8.68
N THR A 79 -20.58 0.94 -7.64
CA THR A 79 -19.89 0.82 -6.34
C THR A 79 -19.91 -0.61 -5.77
N ALA A 80 -18.92 -0.97 -4.96
CA ALA A 80 -18.96 -2.18 -4.12
C ALA A 80 -18.14 -2.04 -2.83
N VAL A 81 -18.57 -2.77 -1.80
CA VAL A 81 -17.84 -2.97 -0.54
C VAL A 81 -17.52 -4.44 -0.41
N LEU A 82 -16.24 -4.77 -0.27
CA LEU A 82 -15.72 -6.14 -0.14
C LEU A 82 -15.10 -6.34 1.25
N ASP A 83 -15.28 -7.52 1.81
CA ASP A 83 -14.57 -7.99 3.01
C ASP A 83 -13.55 -9.05 2.60
N ALA A 84 -12.27 -8.81 2.88
CA ALA A 84 -11.19 -9.72 2.51
C ALA A 84 -10.95 -10.85 3.52
N GLN A 85 -11.65 -10.85 4.66
CA GLN A 85 -11.57 -11.91 5.67
C GLN A 85 -10.13 -12.23 6.09
N ASN A 86 -9.30 -11.20 6.27
CA ASN A 86 -7.89 -11.29 6.59
C ASN A 86 -7.03 -11.98 5.52
N GLY A 87 -7.45 -11.93 4.26
CA GLY A 87 -6.71 -12.46 3.12
C GLY A 87 -5.52 -11.60 2.68
N LEU A 88 -4.85 -12.06 1.62
CA LEU A 88 -3.73 -11.37 0.98
C LEU A 88 -4.22 -10.09 0.31
N GLY A 89 -3.69 -8.94 0.75
CA GLY A 89 -4.01 -7.64 0.17
C GLY A 89 -3.68 -7.57 -1.31
N MET A 90 -2.65 -8.29 -1.76
CA MET A 90 -2.29 -8.37 -3.17
C MET A 90 -3.43 -8.93 -4.03
N VAL A 91 -4.05 -10.01 -3.56
CA VAL A 91 -5.16 -10.69 -4.22
C VAL A 91 -6.45 -9.89 -4.09
N ALA A 92 -6.71 -9.37 -2.89
CA ALA A 92 -7.90 -8.56 -2.62
C ALA A 92 -7.91 -7.29 -3.48
N GLY A 93 -6.78 -6.58 -3.56
CA GLY A 93 -6.63 -5.38 -4.37
C GLY A 93 -6.74 -5.66 -5.88
N TYR A 94 -6.15 -6.75 -6.36
CA TYR A 94 -6.24 -7.15 -7.76
C TYR A 94 -7.71 -7.33 -8.19
N ARG A 95 -8.45 -8.15 -7.44
CA ARG A 95 -9.85 -8.46 -7.75
C ARG A 95 -10.77 -7.25 -7.54
N ALA A 96 -10.46 -6.39 -6.57
CA ALA A 96 -11.21 -5.16 -6.32
C ALA A 96 -11.05 -4.15 -7.47
N MET A 97 -9.83 -3.95 -7.97
CA MET A 97 -9.60 -3.10 -9.14
C MET A 97 -10.20 -3.71 -10.41
N GLU A 98 -10.11 -5.03 -10.61
CA GLU A 98 -10.79 -5.71 -11.72
C GLU A 98 -12.32 -5.47 -11.69
N LEU A 99 -12.94 -5.52 -10.50
CA LEU A 99 -14.35 -5.16 -10.33
C LEU A 99 -14.60 -3.68 -10.64
N ALA A 100 -13.73 -2.77 -10.21
CA ALA A 100 -13.84 -1.34 -10.51
C ALA A 100 -13.77 -1.09 -12.03
N ILE A 101 -12.82 -1.68 -12.74
CA ILE A 101 -12.66 -1.61 -14.20
C ILE A 101 -13.93 -2.14 -14.90
N ARG A 102 -14.46 -3.29 -14.47
CA ARG A 102 -15.69 -3.85 -15.06
C ARG A 102 -16.89 -2.91 -14.89
N LYS A 103 -17.05 -2.31 -13.72
CA LYS A 103 -18.12 -1.33 -13.46
C LYS A 103 -17.92 -0.05 -14.27
N ALA A 104 -16.68 0.45 -14.36
CA ALA A 104 -16.34 1.62 -15.17
C ALA A 104 -16.64 1.39 -16.66
N ARG A 105 -16.29 0.22 -17.21
CA ARG A 105 -16.65 -0.13 -18.60
C ARG A 105 -18.15 -0.06 -18.85
N ALA A 106 -18.94 -0.56 -17.90
CA ALA A 106 -20.39 -0.61 -18.04
C ALA A 106 -21.05 0.78 -17.87
N TYR A 107 -20.59 1.58 -16.91
CA TYR A 107 -21.33 2.75 -16.41
C TYR A 107 -20.52 4.06 -16.38
N GLY A 108 -19.28 4.04 -16.85
CA GLY A 108 -18.33 5.16 -16.88
C GLY A 108 -17.45 5.31 -15.64
N LEU A 109 -17.89 4.80 -14.49
CA LEU A 109 -17.14 4.84 -13.24
C LEU A 109 -17.34 3.55 -12.44
N GLY A 110 -16.28 3.10 -11.78
CA GLY A 110 -16.33 2.02 -10.79
C GLY A 110 -15.50 2.35 -9.57
N ALA A 111 -16.11 2.32 -8.38
CA ALA A 111 -15.44 2.54 -7.10
C ALA A 111 -15.62 1.32 -6.18
N VAL A 112 -14.52 0.70 -5.75
CA VAL A 112 -14.55 -0.50 -4.90
C VAL A 112 -13.72 -0.27 -3.66
N VAL A 113 -14.30 -0.55 -2.50
CA VAL A 113 -13.60 -0.52 -1.21
C VAL A 113 -13.47 -1.91 -0.62
N VAL A 114 -12.36 -2.15 0.05
CA VAL A 114 -12.04 -3.43 0.70
C VAL A 114 -11.76 -3.16 2.18
N ARG A 115 -12.32 -3.97 3.08
CA ARG A 115 -11.98 -4.00 4.51
C ARG A 115 -11.39 -5.34 4.92
N ASN A 116 -10.80 -5.38 6.14
CA ASN A 116 -10.18 -6.58 6.71
C ASN A 116 -9.15 -7.22 5.77
N SER A 117 -8.40 -6.39 5.05
CA SER A 117 -7.35 -6.80 4.14
C SER A 117 -5.97 -6.74 4.83
N SER A 118 -4.90 -6.86 4.05
CA SER A 118 -3.52 -6.81 4.51
C SER A 118 -2.64 -6.01 3.54
N HIS A 119 -1.31 -6.00 3.74
CA HIS A 119 -0.38 -5.27 2.88
C HIS A 119 -0.47 -5.74 1.42
N TYR A 120 -0.61 -4.79 0.49
CA TYR A 120 -0.91 -5.06 -0.91
C TYR A 120 0.24 -4.75 -1.90
N GLY A 121 1.47 -4.56 -1.41
CA GLY A 121 2.59 -4.21 -2.30
C GLY A 121 2.54 -2.73 -2.71
N ILE A 122 2.84 -2.44 -3.97
CA ILE A 122 2.85 -1.07 -4.51
C ILE A 122 1.43 -0.64 -4.94
N ALA A 123 1.01 0.58 -4.57
CA ALA A 123 -0.32 1.07 -4.90
C ALA A 123 -0.49 1.28 -6.42
N GLY A 124 0.60 1.65 -7.09
CA GLY A 124 0.65 1.89 -8.53
C GLY A 124 0.30 0.66 -9.36
N TYR A 125 0.52 -0.56 -8.86
CA TYR A 125 0.15 -1.79 -9.58
C TYR A 125 -1.33 -1.79 -9.96
N TYR A 126 -2.20 -1.43 -9.01
CA TYR A 126 -3.65 -1.43 -9.22
C TYR A 126 -4.10 -0.28 -10.10
N ALA A 127 -3.58 0.93 -9.88
CA ALA A 127 -3.89 2.06 -10.76
C ALA A 127 -3.52 1.75 -12.22
N LEU A 128 -2.36 1.11 -12.44
CA LEU A 128 -1.89 0.67 -13.75
C LEU A 128 -2.77 -0.40 -14.40
N MET A 129 -3.49 -1.22 -13.62
CA MET A 129 -4.46 -2.17 -14.19
C MET A 129 -5.55 -1.44 -14.97
N ALA A 130 -6.05 -0.31 -14.47
CA ALA A 130 -7.06 0.49 -15.15
C ALA A 130 -6.48 1.25 -16.35
N ALA A 131 -5.27 1.82 -16.20
CA ALA A 131 -4.58 2.52 -17.30
C ALA A 131 -4.38 1.63 -18.53
N LYS A 132 -4.05 0.34 -18.33
CA LYS A 132 -3.93 -0.64 -19.42
C LYS A 132 -5.23 -0.91 -20.17
N GLU A 133 -6.37 -0.60 -19.57
CA GLU A 133 -7.71 -0.78 -20.15
C GLU A 133 -8.27 0.53 -20.73
N GLY A 134 -7.41 1.55 -20.93
CA GLY A 134 -7.83 2.86 -21.44
C GLY A 134 -8.59 3.70 -20.42
N MET A 135 -8.40 3.45 -19.12
CA MET A 135 -9.12 4.10 -18.03
C MET A 135 -8.17 4.84 -17.09
N ILE A 136 -8.62 5.92 -16.46
CA ILE A 136 -7.90 6.49 -15.31
C ILE A 136 -8.09 5.57 -14.11
N GLY A 137 -6.99 5.20 -13.47
CA GLY A 137 -6.97 4.35 -12.27
C GLY A 137 -6.48 5.11 -11.05
N MET A 138 -7.14 4.89 -9.91
CA MET A 138 -6.63 5.33 -8.61
C MET A 138 -6.65 4.19 -7.60
N SER A 139 -5.64 4.15 -6.73
CA SER A 139 -5.55 3.20 -5.63
C SER A 139 -5.05 3.87 -4.37
N PHE A 140 -5.65 3.49 -3.25
CA PHE A 140 -5.36 4.02 -1.93
C PHE A 140 -5.36 2.87 -0.93
N THR A 141 -4.51 2.96 0.09
CA THR A 141 -4.58 2.08 1.27
C THR A 141 -4.26 2.88 2.52
N ASN A 142 -4.94 2.58 3.61
CA ASN A 142 -4.42 2.94 4.93
C ASN A 142 -3.32 1.95 5.34
N ALA A 143 -2.58 2.28 6.40
CA ALA A 143 -1.55 1.40 6.96
C ALA A 143 -1.49 1.54 8.48
N ARG A 144 -0.73 0.66 9.13
CA ARG A 144 -0.46 0.76 10.57
C ARG A 144 0.10 2.15 10.94
N PRO A 145 -0.22 2.70 12.11
CA PRO A 145 0.29 3.98 12.56
C PRO A 145 1.81 4.05 12.51
N SER A 146 2.31 5.13 11.92
CA SER A 146 3.74 5.43 11.85
C SER A 146 4.03 6.91 11.56
N VAL A 147 3.02 7.69 11.15
CA VAL A 147 3.15 9.10 10.79
C VAL A 147 2.43 9.95 11.83
N ALA A 148 3.08 11.01 12.29
CA ALA A 148 2.47 11.98 13.20
C ALA A 148 1.58 12.97 12.43
N PRO A 149 0.40 13.34 12.96
CA PRO A 149 -0.37 14.47 12.45
C PRO A 149 0.45 15.77 12.54
N THR A 150 0.07 16.80 11.79
CA THR A 150 0.72 18.12 11.91
C THR A 150 0.59 18.62 13.35
N PHE A 151 1.71 19.08 13.94
CA PHE A 151 1.85 19.46 15.35
C PHE A 151 1.69 18.32 16.38
N GLY A 152 1.51 17.08 15.92
CA GLY A 152 1.57 15.88 16.76
C GLY A 152 2.99 15.30 16.83
N VAL A 153 3.25 14.52 17.88
CA VAL A 153 4.49 13.76 18.08
C VAL A 153 4.24 12.25 18.21
N GLU A 154 2.97 11.86 18.22
CA GLU A 154 2.54 10.46 18.31
C GLU A 154 2.23 9.90 16.91
N PRO A 155 2.71 8.69 16.55
CA PRO A 155 2.30 8.05 15.32
C PRO A 155 0.80 7.69 15.37
N MET A 156 0.02 8.26 14.46
CA MET A 156 -1.43 8.06 14.38
C MET A 156 -1.87 7.53 13.02
N LEU A 157 -1.29 8.06 11.94
CA LEU A 157 -1.63 7.73 10.56
C LEU A 157 -0.66 6.70 10.01
N GLY A 158 -1.11 5.90 9.04
CA GLY A 158 -0.19 5.15 8.19
C GLY A 158 0.56 6.05 7.21
N THR A 159 1.52 5.47 6.48
CA THR A 159 2.16 6.15 5.33
C THR A 159 1.19 6.39 4.16
N ASN A 160 0.00 5.77 4.22
CA ASN A 160 -1.22 6.09 3.49
C ASN A 160 -0.98 6.52 2.03
N PRO A 161 -0.49 5.62 1.16
CA PRO A 161 -0.12 6.01 -0.19
C PRO A 161 -1.32 6.34 -1.08
N ILE A 162 -1.05 7.18 -2.08
CA ILE A 162 -1.92 7.52 -3.18
C ILE A 162 -1.23 7.06 -4.46
N ALA A 163 -1.95 6.28 -5.26
CA ALA A 163 -1.57 6.01 -6.63
C ALA A 163 -2.62 6.54 -7.60
N PHE A 164 -2.14 7.11 -8.70
CA PHE A 164 -2.92 7.59 -9.82
C PHE A 164 -2.21 7.14 -11.10
N ALA A 165 -2.94 6.62 -12.07
CA ALA A 165 -2.42 6.29 -13.38
C ALA A 165 -3.42 6.67 -14.47
N CYS A 166 -2.92 7.08 -15.63
CA CYS A 166 -3.74 7.33 -16.80
C CYS A 166 -3.08 6.74 -18.05
N PRO A 167 -3.87 6.35 -19.07
CA PRO A 167 -3.32 5.97 -20.36
C PRO A 167 -2.56 7.15 -20.99
N THR A 168 -1.66 6.83 -21.91
CA THR A 168 -0.83 7.77 -22.68
C THR A 168 -0.60 7.20 -24.07
N ASP A 169 -0.18 8.04 -25.01
CA ASP A 169 0.34 7.64 -26.33
C ASP A 169 1.83 7.21 -26.29
N GLU A 170 2.51 7.43 -25.16
CA GLU A 170 3.85 6.92 -24.89
C GLU A 170 3.89 5.39 -24.69
N PRO A 171 5.08 4.74 -24.76
CA PRO A 171 5.22 3.28 -24.54
C PRO A 171 4.82 2.78 -23.14
N PHE A 172 4.53 3.69 -22.19
CA PHE A 172 4.14 3.39 -20.83
C PHE A 172 3.14 4.43 -20.33
N PRO A 173 2.14 4.06 -19.50
CA PRO A 173 1.19 5.00 -18.92
C PRO A 173 1.86 5.94 -17.89
N PHE A 174 1.30 7.13 -17.71
CA PHE A 174 1.63 7.98 -16.57
C PHE A 174 1.22 7.26 -15.27
N CYS A 175 2.09 7.29 -14.27
CA CYS A 175 1.82 6.68 -12.97
C CYS A 175 2.52 7.44 -11.84
N PHE A 176 1.71 8.06 -10.99
CA PHE A 176 2.10 8.54 -9.68
C PHE A 176 1.83 7.44 -8.65
N ASP A 177 2.82 7.11 -7.81
CA ASP A 177 2.70 6.14 -6.72
C ASP A 177 3.60 6.59 -5.55
N ALA A 178 2.99 7.16 -4.52
CA ALA A 178 3.74 7.72 -3.40
C ALA A 178 3.00 7.60 -2.07
N ALA A 179 3.77 7.44 -0.99
CA ALA A 179 3.30 7.67 0.36
C ALA A 179 2.90 9.14 0.56
N THR A 180 1.97 9.39 1.49
CA THR A 180 1.64 10.76 1.93
C THR A 180 2.57 11.26 3.03
N SER A 181 3.52 10.44 3.48
CA SER A 181 4.65 10.80 4.32
C SER A 181 5.91 11.12 3.51
N VAL A 182 6.85 11.89 4.09
CA VAL A 182 8.13 12.24 3.43
C VAL A 182 8.93 11.00 3.05
N SER A 183 8.85 9.96 3.89
CA SER A 183 9.56 8.71 3.70
C SER A 183 8.79 7.54 4.31
N GLN A 184 9.39 6.36 4.30
CA GLN A 184 8.77 5.13 4.76
C GLN A 184 9.80 4.22 5.43
N ARG A 185 9.32 3.31 6.29
CA ARG A 185 10.15 2.35 7.04
C ARG A 185 11.14 1.57 6.16
N GLY A 186 10.73 1.15 4.96
CA GLY A 186 11.62 0.43 4.04
C GLY A 186 12.90 1.20 3.68
N LYS A 187 12.81 2.53 3.50
CA LYS A 187 14.00 3.36 3.22
C LYS A 187 14.91 3.46 4.44
N LEU A 188 14.36 3.52 5.66
CA LEU A 188 15.16 3.45 6.89
C LEU A 188 15.86 2.09 7.04
N GLU A 189 15.18 0.98 6.72
CA GLU A 189 15.76 -0.37 6.76
C GLU A 189 16.99 -0.47 5.83
N VAL A 190 16.94 0.16 4.65
CA VAL A 190 18.10 0.25 3.74
C VAL A 190 19.21 1.10 4.33
N LEU A 191 18.92 2.32 4.82
CA LEU A 191 19.94 3.21 5.41
C LEU A 191 20.64 2.57 6.61
N ALA A 192 19.90 1.89 7.49
CA ALA A 192 20.45 1.20 8.64
C ALA A 192 21.38 0.03 8.26
N ARG A 193 21.03 -0.74 7.20
CA ARG A 193 21.89 -1.78 6.64
C ARG A 193 23.18 -1.21 6.05
N LEU A 194 23.10 -0.04 5.43
CA LEU A 194 24.24 0.69 4.88
C LEU A 194 25.04 1.47 5.94
N GLY A 195 24.58 1.52 7.20
CA GLY A 195 25.20 2.33 8.26
C GLY A 195 25.13 3.83 8.01
N LYS A 196 24.13 4.31 7.25
CA LYS A 196 23.93 5.72 6.92
C LYS A 196 22.83 6.36 7.80
N PRO A 197 22.94 7.65 8.14
CA PRO A 197 21.87 8.37 8.83
C PRO A 197 20.65 8.55 7.92
N ALA A 198 19.48 8.69 8.54
CA ALA A 198 18.29 9.21 7.89
C ALA A 198 18.45 10.72 7.64
N PRO A 199 17.98 11.24 6.50
CA PRO A 199 17.87 12.68 6.30
C PRO A 199 17.04 13.34 7.39
N GLU A 200 17.46 14.55 7.79
CA GLU A 200 16.66 15.39 8.68
C GLU A 200 15.28 15.68 8.04
N GLY A 201 14.24 15.81 8.88
CA GLY A 201 12.87 16.03 8.41
C GLY A 201 12.12 14.77 7.93
N TRP A 202 12.71 13.58 8.05
CA TRP A 202 11.98 12.32 7.83
C TRP A 202 11.20 11.86 9.05
N VAL A 203 11.80 12.01 10.23
CA VAL A 203 11.37 11.40 11.48
C VAL A 203 11.59 12.38 12.63
N ILE A 204 10.66 12.39 13.59
CA ILE A 204 10.76 13.11 14.86
C ILE A 204 10.68 12.15 16.05
N ASP A 205 11.26 12.56 17.18
CA ASP A 205 11.08 11.91 18.48
C ASP A 205 9.80 12.38 19.20
N ARG A 206 9.59 11.91 20.43
CA ARG A 206 8.44 12.29 21.28
C ARG A 206 8.46 13.74 21.76
N GLU A 207 9.60 14.42 21.64
CA GLU A 207 9.74 15.84 21.92
C GLU A 207 9.58 16.71 20.66
N GLY A 208 9.29 16.10 19.50
CA GLY A 208 9.15 16.78 18.22
C GLY A 208 10.46 17.18 17.57
N ARG A 209 11.60 16.69 18.07
CA ARG A 209 12.92 17.01 17.52
C ARG A 209 13.26 16.07 16.36
N PRO A 210 13.93 16.56 15.29
CA PRO A 210 14.37 15.70 14.21
C PRO A 210 15.29 14.57 14.69
N ALA A 211 15.09 13.37 14.16
CA ALA A 211 15.91 12.19 14.45
C ALA A 211 16.57 11.67 13.17
N THR A 212 17.88 11.36 13.23
CA THR A 212 18.66 10.93 12.06
C THR A 212 19.39 9.59 12.24
N ASP A 213 19.50 9.04 13.46
CA ASP A 213 20.08 7.71 13.66
C ASP A 213 19.11 6.62 13.17
N SER A 214 19.40 6.07 11.99
CA SER A 214 18.54 5.08 11.33
C SER A 214 18.35 3.79 12.14
N ARG A 215 19.33 3.38 12.95
CA ARG A 215 19.22 2.18 13.80
C ARG A 215 18.41 2.46 15.05
N ALA A 216 18.66 3.59 15.71
CA ALA A 216 17.89 4.01 16.87
C ALA A 216 16.41 4.22 16.52
N ILE A 217 16.14 4.87 15.38
CA ILE A 217 14.78 5.07 14.87
C ILE A 217 14.09 3.72 14.65
N LEU A 218 14.71 2.79 13.91
CA LEU A 218 14.10 1.49 13.62
C LEU A 218 13.81 0.67 14.89
N ALA A 219 14.68 0.75 15.90
CA ALA A 219 14.49 0.07 17.18
C ALA A 219 13.38 0.73 18.04
N GLY A 220 13.14 2.03 17.86
CA GLY A 220 12.14 2.80 18.59
C GLY A 220 10.76 2.86 17.93
N LEU A 221 10.65 2.66 16.61
CA LEU A 221 9.37 2.67 15.89
C LEU A 221 8.33 1.68 16.47
N PRO A 222 8.66 0.42 16.81
CA PRO A 222 7.69 -0.50 17.43
C PRO A 222 7.27 -0.11 18.86
N LYS A 223 7.96 0.85 19.47
CA LYS A 223 7.68 1.38 20.81
C LYS A 223 7.05 2.78 20.74
N ASP A 224 6.65 3.18 19.54
CA ASP A 224 6.16 4.51 19.22
C ASP A 224 7.09 5.64 19.69
N LEU A 225 8.41 5.43 19.82
CA LEU A 225 9.34 6.48 20.27
C LEU A 225 9.65 7.51 19.17
N TYR A 226 9.32 7.17 17.94
CA TYR A 226 9.55 7.99 16.76
C TYR A 226 8.33 7.95 15.85
N ALA A 227 8.13 9.03 15.10
CA ALA A 227 7.10 9.12 14.08
C ALA A 227 7.67 9.73 12.79
N PHE A 228 7.25 9.19 11.65
CA PHE A 228 7.48 9.83 10.37
C PHE A 228 6.69 11.13 10.27
N LEU A 229 7.18 12.03 9.42
CA LEU A 229 6.48 13.27 9.10
C LEU A 229 5.63 13.15 7.84
N PRO A 230 4.49 13.85 7.77
CA PRO A 230 3.72 13.99 6.53
C PRO A 230 4.55 14.69 5.45
N LEU A 231 4.19 14.49 4.17
CA LEU A 231 4.77 15.24 3.06
C LEU A 231 4.69 16.75 3.35
N GLY A 232 5.83 17.43 3.28
CA GLY A 232 5.96 18.84 3.70
C GLY A 232 6.49 19.02 5.13
N GLY A 233 6.87 17.94 5.82
CA GLY A 233 7.65 18.01 7.05
C GLY A 233 6.86 18.43 8.30
N VAL A 234 7.57 19.08 9.23
CA VAL A 234 6.98 19.56 10.49
C VAL A 234 6.15 20.82 10.23
N GLY A 235 4.94 20.86 10.78
CA GLY A 235 4.13 22.08 10.82
C GLY A 235 3.66 22.55 9.44
N GLU A 236 3.55 23.87 9.27
CA GLU A 236 2.92 24.47 8.10
C GLU A 236 3.89 25.08 7.10
N GLU A 237 5.08 25.49 7.55
CA GLU A 237 6.05 26.27 6.78
C GLU A 237 6.48 25.57 5.48
N LEU A 238 6.77 24.27 5.56
CA LEU A 238 7.12 23.44 4.40
C LEU A 238 5.91 22.64 3.85
N GLY A 239 4.71 22.91 4.37
CA GLY A 239 3.47 22.31 3.89
C GLY A 239 3.08 20.98 4.53
N GLY A 240 3.59 20.64 5.72
CA GLY A 240 3.26 19.39 6.44
C GLY A 240 1.76 19.16 6.64
N HIS A 241 0.99 20.23 6.87
CA HIS A 241 -0.48 20.19 6.92
C HIS A 241 -1.13 19.67 5.63
N LYS A 242 -0.50 19.86 4.46
CA LYS A 242 -0.99 19.36 3.18
C LYS A 242 -0.79 17.85 3.09
N GLY A 243 0.40 17.35 3.42
CA GLY A 243 0.66 15.91 3.50
C GLY A 243 -0.23 15.21 4.52
N TYR A 244 -0.45 15.85 5.67
CA TYR A 244 -1.38 15.36 6.69
C TYR A 244 -2.82 15.29 6.17
N GLY A 245 -3.28 16.33 5.47
CA GLY A 245 -4.59 16.34 4.81
C GLY A 245 -4.76 15.20 3.81
N LEU A 246 -3.75 14.98 2.95
CA LEU A 246 -3.75 13.86 1.99
C LEU A 246 -3.80 12.50 2.70
N ALA A 247 -2.99 12.29 3.74
CA ALA A 247 -2.98 11.07 4.53
C ALA A 247 -4.35 10.79 5.18
N THR A 248 -5.01 11.85 5.65
CA THR A 248 -6.35 11.77 6.26
C THR A 248 -7.42 11.43 5.23
N MET A 249 -7.34 11.99 4.02
CA MET A 249 -8.25 11.63 2.92
C MET A 249 -8.13 10.14 2.57
N VAL A 250 -6.90 9.62 2.49
CA VAL A 250 -6.66 8.18 2.27
C VAL A 250 -7.28 7.34 3.38
N GLU A 251 -7.12 7.73 4.65
CA GLU A 251 -7.70 7.04 5.80
C GLU A 251 -9.23 6.97 5.69
N LEU A 252 -9.89 8.09 5.36
CA LEU A 252 -11.34 8.17 5.19
C LEU A 252 -11.85 7.29 4.04
N LEU A 253 -11.18 7.32 2.88
CA LEU A 253 -11.55 6.50 1.73
C LEU A 253 -11.41 5.00 2.01
N CYS A 254 -10.37 4.61 2.74
CA CYS A 254 -10.05 3.21 3.02
C CYS A 254 -10.86 2.61 4.18
N SER A 255 -11.06 3.39 5.26
CA SER A 255 -11.73 2.91 6.47
C SER A 255 -13.20 3.29 6.53
N ALA A 256 -13.54 4.58 6.38
CA ALA A 256 -14.90 5.05 6.66
C ALA A 256 -15.92 4.51 5.65
N LEU A 257 -15.60 4.49 4.35
CA LEU A 257 -16.48 3.95 3.32
C LEU A 257 -16.70 2.44 3.44
N SER A 258 -15.73 1.72 4.01
CA SER A 258 -15.78 0.28 4.16
C SER A 258 -16.37 -0.17 5.52
N GLY A 259 -16.56 0.77 6.46
CA GLY A 259 -16.85 0.46 7.86
C GLY A 259 -15.72 -0.36 8.51
N GLY A 260 -14.48 -0.16 8.06
CA GLY A 260 -13.29 -0.86 8.53
C GLY A 260 -12.56 -0.14 9.67
N PRO A 261 -11.57 -0.81 10.29
CA PRO A 261 -10.71 -0.20 11.31
C PRO A 261 -9.91 1.00 10.77
N PHE A 262 -9.48 1.89 11.64
CA PHE A 262 -8.72 3.09 11.28
C PHE A 262 -7.66 3.43 12.34
N LEU A 263 -6.63 4.16 11.94
CA LEU A 263 -5.58 4.68 12.83
C LEU A 263 -5.01 3.55 13.72
N LYS A 264 -5.06 3.71 15.05
CA LYS A 264 -4.49 2.74 16.02
C LYS A 264 -5.13 1.35 15.97
N ASP A 265 -6.37 1.24 15.47
CA ASP A 265 -7.02 -0.06 15.33
C ASP A 265 -6.38 -0.92 14.22
N LEU A 266 -5.56 -0.32 13.35
CA LEU A 266 -4.79 -1.00 12.30
C LEU A 266 -3.45 -1.58 12.79
N SER A 267 -3.13 -1.42 14.08
CA SER A 267 -1.92 -2.00 14.66
C SER A 267 -1.88 -3.52 14.42
N ASP A 268 -0.70 -4.06 14.11
CA ASP A 268 -0.47 -5.49 13.94
C ASP A 268 -0.02 -6.18 15.25
N GLN A 269 -0.18 -5.49 16.38
CA GLN A 269 0.06 -6.02 17.72
C GLN A 269 -1.11 -5.74 18.68
N ASP A 270 -1.34 -6.63 19.63
CA ASP A 270 -2.26 -6.40 20.75
C ASP A 270 -1.59 -5.66 21.92
N ALA A 271 -2.33 -5.44 23.00
CA ALA A 271 -1.85 -4.71 24.18
C ALA A 271 -0.67 -5.41 24.87
N GLU A 272 -0.52 -6.72 24.69
CA GLU A 272 0.58 -7.54 25.19
C GLU A 272 1.74 -7.68 24.18
N GLY A 273 1.65 -7.00 23.03
CA GLY A 273 2.66 -7.02 21.98
C GLY A 273 2.63 -8.26 21.08
N ARG A 274 1.62 -9.12 21.23
CA ARG A 274 1.48 -10.34 20.42
C ARG A 274 0.99 -9.98 19.01
N PRO A 275 1.48 -10.66 17.96
CA PRO A 275 1.05 -10.39 16.59
C PRO A 275 -0.47 -10.60 16.40
N LYS A 276 -1.12 -9.65 15.72
CA LYS A 276 -2.51 -9.76 15.29
C LYS A 276 -2.69 -9.29 13.84
N PRO A 277 -3.79 -9.66 13.16
CA PRO A 277 -4.16 -9.11 11.86
C PRO A 277 -4.25 -7.58 11.87
N SER A 278 -3.62 -6.91 10.90
CA SER A 278 -3.68 -5.44 10.76
C SER A 278 -5.01 -4.94 10.20
N ARG A 279 -5.80 -5.80 9.53
CA ARG A 279 -7.15 -5.51 9.03
C ARG A 279 -7.26 -4.21 8.20
N LEU A 280 -6.32 -4.02 7.27
CA LEU A 280 -6.21 -2.81 6.45
C LEU A 280 -7.42 -2.61 5.54
N GLY A 281 -7.63 -1.36 5.15
CA GLY A 281 -8.63 -0.94 4.18
C GLY A 281 -7.99 -0.46 2.89
N HIS A 282 -8.67 -0.65 1.76
CA HIS A 282 -8.23 -0.20 0.44
C HIS A 282 -9.39 0.47 -0.32
N PHE A 283 -9.07 1.44 -1.17
CA PHE A 283 -10.02 2.06 -2.09
C PHE A 283 -9.45 2.04 -3.50
N PHE A 284 -10.28 1.69 -4.48
CA PHE A 284 -9.94 1.62 -5.90
C PHE A 284 -10.99 2.35 -6.73
N LEU A 285 -10.52 3.16 -7.68
CA LEU A 285 -11.37 3.88 -8.62
C LEU A 285 -10.89 3.62 -10.04
N ALA A 286 -11.82 3.36 -10.94
CA ALA A 286 -11.60 3.36 -12.39
C ALA A 286 -12.57 4.34 -13.05
N LEU A 287 -12.06 5.17 -13.96
CA LEU A 287 -12.85 6.11 -14.77
C LEU A 287 -12.61 5.80 -16.25
N ASP A 288 -13.68 5.48 -16.96
CA ASP A 288 -13.61 5.15 -18.38
C ASP A 288 -13.49 6.44 -19.21
N VAL A 289 -12.30 6.67 -19.78
CA VAL A 289 -11.96 7.88 -20.54
C VAL A 289 -12.92 8.07 -21.72
N GLN A 290 -13.31 6.97 -22.38
CA GLN A 290 -14.19 7.00 -23.55
C GLN A 290 -15.60 7.53 -23.24
N ARG A 291 -15.97 7.65 -21.95
CA ARG A 291 -17.24 8.30 -21.56
C ARG A 291 -17.17 9.82 -21.55
N PHE A 292 -15.97 10.40 -21.63
CA PHE A 292 -15.76 11.84 -21.66
C PHE A 292 -15.34 12.33 -23.05
N LEU A 293 -14.38 11.63 -23.68
CA LEU A 293 -13.84 11.94 -25.00
C LEU A 293 -13.23 10.67 -25.64
N PRO A 294 -13.05 10.63 -26.97
CA PRO A 294 -12.33 9.52 -27.61
C PRO A 294 -10.95 9.30 -26.97
N LEU A 295 -10.57 8.03 -26.77
CA LEU A 295 -9.29 7.70 -26.09
C LEU A 295 -8.06 8.18 -26.86
N GLU A 296 -8.17 8.31 -28.18
CA GLU A 296 -7.08 8.83 -29.04
C GLU A 296 -6.91 10.36 -28.94
N ASP A 297 -7.95 11.08 -28.49
CA ASP A 297 -7.90 12.52 -28.26
C ASP A 297 -7.41 12.88 -26.84
N PHE A 298 -7.51 11.93 -25.90
CA PHE A 298 -7.09 12.06 -24.50
C PHE A 298 -5.59 11.83 -24.35
#